data_AF-A0A1E7KT04-F1
#
_entry.id   AF-A0A1E7KT04-F1
#
_cell.length_a   1.000
_cell.length_b   1.000
_cell.length_c   1.000
_cell.angle_alpha   90.00
_cell.angle_beta   90.00
_cell.angle_gamma   90.00
#
_symmetry.space_group_name_H-M   'P 1'
#
loop_
_entity.id
_entity.type
_entity.pdbx_description
1 polymer ?
#
loop_
_entity_poly.entity_id
_entity_poly.type
_entity_poly.pdbx_seq_one_letter_code
_entity_poly.pdbx_strand_id
1 'polypeptide(L)'
;EMPPSLARDLRRWATGTASWLRTSGARLVIACGPELWAELGELLPAELLYGGVERGQAADGARDGAPPCVHLGELYGPQAARARELYGVGAGETAPADAGHPLALRMLAEIHAAQGPATGGAHRDVHGWPTAVTGDAPPGRDDIFDAHLDLVALRIANRLARTAVGPACSARTLRRLAARTAGALHEAARRCLGQGQGALRRDDFDAVFPRRGGWADAVLAEGVMEAAGDEFRFADEEFGDWLQGRHLDVDAALDALVHGAGADARDGAPRHPVSAAVLPRHRVGVVVHALVLGARLDGTAALERRLRPLAEVALAGGESGAVWWARTLLRETLLRLPDARPCDGLLRGLAERIADGDADEGDACGGYGRERACADGPSYPDGFGPSFWRGLALPTAQRTGLLRLLLPADPPPSGPGGRREEERFLDVVADMLEAEPATVLPLLCGWFTDRRPLADRHRDGRESGDVCRLPRPTVASAAQALLYTHRRLALDTTLDLLTDACHPRADELLGDLAQEEPAALCRAVERWARQESALRQIAAAEYGPRMVARARTDDDRLRLERGAQALLRIPGDPSAYATAALAM
;
A
#
# COMPACT_ATOMS: atom_id res chain seq x y z
N GLU A 1 21.20 -11.66 -5.45
CA GLU A 1 21.16 -11.67 -6.94
C GLU A 1 21.98 -12.85 -7.52
N MET A 2 21.55 -13.43 -8.64
CA MET A 2 22.24 -14.55 -9.30
C MET A 2 23.16 -14.05 -10.42
N PRO A 3 24.41 -14.54 -10.53
CA PRO A 3 25.30 -14.20 -11.64
C PRO A 3 24.67 -14.45 -13.03
N PRO A 4 24.89 -13.59 -14.04
CA PRO A 4 24.28 -13.74 -15.37
C PRO A 4 24.61 -15.05 -16.10
N SER A 5 25.73 -15.68 -15.77
CA SER A 5 26.10 -17.02 -16.25
C SER A 5 25.15 -18.09 -15.70
N LEU A 6 24.80 -18.03 -14.42
CA LEU A 6 23.88 -18.95 -13.76
C LEU A 6 22.43 -18.72 -14.19
N ALA A 7 22.05 -17.48 -14.48
CA ALA A 7 20.73 -17.16 -15.03
C ALA A 7 20.44 -17.88 -16.36
N ARG A 8 21.44 -18.00 -17.24
CA ARG A 8 21.31 -18.73 -18.51
C ARG A 8 21.07 -20.23 -18.33
N ASP A 9 21.54 -20.79 -17.22
CA ASP A 9 21.40 -22.21 -16.89
C ASP A 9 20.21 -22.49 -15.95
N LEU A 10 19.38 -21.50 -15.63
CA LEU A 10 18.31 -21.60 -14.63
C LEU A 10 17.32 -22.75 -14.92
N ARG A 11 16.93 -22.94 -16.18
CA ARG A 11 16.07 -24.07 -16.59
C ARG A 11 16.70 -25.44 -16.33
N ARG A 12 17.99 -25.56 -16.64
CA ARG A 12 18.76 -26.79 -16.42
C ARG A 12 18.90 -27.06 -14.94
N TRP A 13 19.19 -26.02 -14.16
CA TRP A 13 19.26 -26.08 -12.71
C TRP A 13 17.91 -26.50 -12.12
N ALA A 14 16.80 -25.86 -12.49
CA ALA A 14 15.46 -26.18 -11.99
C ALA A 14 15.08 -27.65 -12.27
N THR A 15 15.34 -28.13 -13.49
CA THR A 15 15.06 -29.52 -13.87
C THR A 15 15.92 -30.52 -13.07
N GLY A 16 17.21 -30.24 -12.92
CA GLY A 16 18.13 -31.07 -12.15
C GLY A 16 17.77 -31.11 -10.66
N THR A 17 17.48 -29.95 -10.08
CA THR A 17 17.05 -29.81 -8.68
C THR A 17 15.72 -30.53 -8.43
N ALA A 18 14.73 -30.39 -9.31
CA ALA A 18 13.46 -31.10 -9.19
C ALA A 18 13.63 -32.63 -9.22
N SER A 19 14.46 -33.15 -10.13
CA SER A 19 14.78 -34.59 -10.20
C SER A 19 15.48 -35.08 -8.93
N TRP A 20 16.44 -34.31 -8.43
CA TRP A 20 17.18 -34.64 -7.21
C TRP A 20 16.29 -34.61 -5.97
N LEU A 21 15.41 -33.61 -5.82
CA LEU A 21 14.46 -33.51 -4.71
C LEU A 21 13.49 -34.70 -4.67
N ARG A 22 12.96 -35.11 -5.84
CA ARG A 22 12.10 -36.30 -5.95
C ARG A 22 12.82 -37.58 -5.54
N THR A 23 14.07 -37.74 -5.97
CA THR A 23 14.85 -38.94 -5.70
C THR A 23 15.31 -39.03 -4.24
N SER A 24 15.65 -37.88 -3.64
CA SER A 24 16.18 -37.81 -2.27
C SER A 24 15.11 -37.70 -1.19
N GLY A 25 13.90 -37.25 -1.53
CA GLY A 25 12.86 -36.92 -0.56
C GLY A 25 13.20 -35.69 0.30
N ALA A 26 14.24 -34.92 -0.07
CA ALA A 26 14.63 -33.71 0.64
C ALA A 26 13.67 -32.55 0.35
N ARG A 27 13.68 -31.55 1.24
CA ARG A 27 12.96 -30.27 1.05
C ARG A 27 13.96 -29.14 0.90
N LEU A 28 13.71 -28.22 -0.03
CA LEU A 28 14.54 -27.05 -0.28
C LEU A 28 13.76 -25.79 0.05
N VAL A 29 14.39 -24.88 0.79
CA VAL A 29 13.90 -23.52 1.02
C VAL A 29 14.80 -22.57 0.24
N ILE A 30 14.21 -21.72 -0.59
CA ILE A 30 14.91 -20.71 -1.39
C ILE A 30 14.42 -19.34 -0.92
N ALA A 31 15.33 -18.48 -0.49
CA ALA A 31 15.06 -17.07 -0.27
C ALA A 31 15.54 -16.30 -1.50
N CYS A 32 14.63 -15.63 -2.19
CA CYS A 32 14.93 -14.82 -3.35
C CYS A 32 13.95 -13.65 -3.48
N GLY A 33 14.35 -12.63 -4.24
CA GLY A 33 13.44 -11.54 -4.62
C GLY A 33 12.26 -12.03 -5.48
N PRO A 34 11.14 -11.31 -5.47
CA PRO A 34 9.93 -11.72 -6.17
C PRO A 34 10.12 -11.80 -7.69
N GLU A 35 11.02 -11.00 -8.26
CA GLU A 35 11.33 -11.01 -9.70
C GLU A 35 12.01 -12.31 -10.12
N LEU A 36 12.93 -12.83 -9.30
CA LEU A 36 13.55 -14.13 -9.56
C LEU A 36 12.56 -15.27 -9.35
N TRP A 37 11.71 -15.17 -8.33
CA TRP A 37 10.71 -16.19 -8.05
C TRP A 37 9.66 -16.31 -9.16
N ALA A 38 9.24 -15.20 -9.74
CA ALA A 38 8.30 -15.19 -10.86
C ALA A 38 8.82 -16.01 -12.06
N GLU A 39 10.13 -16.02 -12.31
CA GLU A 39 10.74 -16.86 -13.36
C GLU A 39 11.02 -18.28 -12.88
N LEU A 40 11.61 -18.44 -11.69
CA LEU A 40 12.03 -19.75 -11.19
C LEU A 40 10.86 -20.65 -10.80
N GLY A 41 9.81 -20.08 -10.21
CA GLY A 41 8.63 -20.82 -9.75
C GLY A 41 7.88 -21.49 -10.90
N GLU A 42 7.81 -20.84 -12.07
CA GLU A 42 7.24 -21.40 -13.31
C GLU A 42 8.05 -22.57 -13.87
N LEU A 43 9.35 -22.61 -13.60
CA LEU A 43 10.23 -23.68 -14.08
C LEU A 43 10.21 -24.91 -13.16
N LEU A 44 9.68 -24.78 -11.95
CA LEU A 44 9.57 -25.86 -10.98
C LEU A 44 8.18 -26.53 -11.09
N PRO A 45 8.12 -27.88 -11.06
CA PRO A 45 6.84 -28.59 -11.05
C PRO A 45 5.96 -28.16 -9.87
N ALA A 46 4.67 -27.91 -10.12
CA ALA A 46 3.73 -27.39 -9.13
C ALA A 46 3.60 -28.28 -7.87
N GLU A 47 3.81 -29.59 -8.00
CA GLU A 47 3.73 -30.53 -6.87
C GLU A 47 4.91 -30.38 -5.88
N LEU A 48 5.99 -29.74 -6.32
CA LEU A 48 7.17 -29.47 -5.48
C LEU A 48 7.08 -28.10 -4.79
N LEU A 49 6.15 -27.24 -5.21
CA LEU A 49 5.97 -25.91 -4.65
C LEU A 49 5.22 -25.98 -3.31
N TYR A 50 5.57 -25.06 -2.41
CA TYR A 50 4.92 -24.94 -1.12
C TYR A 50 3.44 -24.57 -1.32
N GLY A 51 2.51 -25.42 -0.84
CA GLY A 51 1.07 -25.18 -0.92
C GLY A 51 0.30 -25.88 -2.06
N GLY A 52 0.93 -26.80 -2.81
CA GLY A 52 0.31 -27.48 -3.96
C GLY A 52 -1.12 -28.03 -3.76
N VAL A 53 -1.93 -27.91 -4.83
CA VAL A 53 -3.29 -28.41 -5.18
C VAL A 53 -4.42 -28.30 -4.13
N GLU A 54 -4.18 -28.42 -2.83
CA GLU A 54 -5.25 -28.57 -1.82
C GLU A 54 -5.31 -27.47 -0.75
N ARG A 55 -4.44 -26.46 -0.79
CA ARG A 55 -4.52 -25.32 0.13
C ARG A 55 -4.58 -24.01 -0.63
N GLY A 56 -5.79 -23.68 -1.09
CA GLY A 56 -6.21 -22.32 -1.47
C GLY A 56 -6.23 -21.38 -0.25
N GLN A 57 -5.09 -21.28 0.44
CA GLN A 57 -4.82 -20.20 1.36
C GLN A 57 -3.77 -19.36 0.65
N ALA A 58 -4.25 -18.40 -0.14
CA ALA A 58 -3.42 -17.29 -0.56
C ALA A 58 -2.77 -16.73 0.71
N ALA A 59 -1.45 -16.84 0.80
CA ALA A 59 -0.71 -16.11 1.81
C ALA A 59 -0.99 -14.62 1.57
N ASP A 60 -1.30 -13.90 2.64
CA ASP A 60 -1.55 -12.46 2.62
C ASP A 60 -0.48 -11.75 1.77
N GLY A 61 -0.89 -11.11 0.67
CA GLY A 61 0.02 -10.37 -0.22
C GLY A 61 0.64 -11.14 -1.40
N ALA A 62 0.14 -12.33 -1.75
CA ALA A 62 0.46 -12.93 -3.05
C ALA A 62 0.11 -11.96 -4.19
N ARG A 63 1.09 -11.64 -5.06
CA ARG A 63 0.78 -10.95 -6.33
C ARG A 63 -0.09 -11.93 -7.13
N ASP A 64 -1.32 -11.52 -7.46
CA ASP A 64 -2.26 -12.35 -8.21
C ASP A 64 -1.57 -12.97 -9.43
N GLY A 65 -1.61 -14.31 -9.54
CA GLY A 65 -1.00 -15.07 -10.64
C GLY A 65 0.46 -15.52 -10.46
N ALA A 66 1.15 -15.20 -9.35
CA ALA A 66 2.51 -15.68 -9.10
C ALA A 66 2.58 -17.13 -8.57
N PRO A 67 3.66 -17.89 -8.86
CA PRO A 67 3.85 -19.24 -8.30
C PRO A 67 3.79 -19.26 -6.76
N PRO A 68 3.22 -20.30 -6.12
CA PRO A 68 3.05 -20.38 -4.68
C PRO A 68 4.35 -20.15 -3.89
N CYS A 69 4.36 -19.15 -3.00
CA CYS A 69 5.47 -18.84 -2.12
C CYS A 69 5.02 -18.23 -0.79
N VAL A 70 5.96 -18.16 0.16
CA VAL A 70 5.78 -17.41 1.40
C VAL A 70 6.42 -16.05 1.20
N HIS A 71 5.59 -15.00 1.16
CA HIS A 71 6.08 -13.63 1.08
C HIS A 71 6.68 -13.19 2.42
N LEU A 72 7.94 -12.77 2.38
CA LEU A 72 8.63 -12.16 3.51
C LEU A 72 8.61 -10.65 3.30
N GLY A 73 7.66 -9.97 3.94
CA GLY A 73 7.51 -8.51 3.90
C GLY A 73 7.91 -7.85 5.21
N GLU A 74 7.32 -6.69 5.48
CA GLU A 74 7.37 -6.03 6.77
C GLU A 74 6.92 -6.99 7.90
N LEU A 75 7.50 -6.83 9.09
CA LEU A 75 7.00 -7.54 10.26
C LEU A 75 5.76 -6.82 10.76
N TYR A 76 4.72 -7.57 11.11
CA TYR A 76 3.45 -7.00 11.57
C TYR A 76 3.13 -7.40 13.02
N GLY A 77 2.44 -6.49 13.73
CA GLY A 77 1.87 -6.73 15.05
C GLY A 77 2.84 -7.36 16.06
N PRO A 78 2.55 -8.55 16.61
CA PRO A 78 3.42 -9.21 17.59
C PRO A 78 4.84 -9.53 17.07
N GLN A 79 5.01 -9.79 15.77
CA GLN A 79 6.31 -10.12 15.20
C GLN A 79 7.23 -8.90 15.19
N ALA A 80 6.72 -7.74 14.79
CA ALA A 80 7.46 -6.47 14.85
C ALA A 80 7.85 -6.11 16.28
N ALA A 81 6.92 -6.27 17.23
CA ALA A 81 7.18 -6.02 18.65
C ALA A 81 8.31 -6.92 19.17
N ARG A 82 8.28 -8.22 18.83
CA ARG A 82 9.31 -9.18 19.24
C ARG A 82 10.67 -8.90 18.59
N ALA A 83 10.70 -8.54 17.31
CA ALA A 83 11.94 -8.19 16.63
C ALA A 83 12.59 -6.95 17.25
N ARG A 84 11.80 -5.90 17.53
CA ARG A 84 12.26 -4.70 18.23
C ARG A 84 12.88 -5.00 19.60
N GLU A 85 12.22 -5.86 20.39
CA GLU A 85 12.77 -6.32 21.67
C GLU A 85 14.13 -7.03 21.51
N LEU A 86 14.25 -7.93 20.52
CA LEU A 86 15.50 -8.66 20.25
C LEU A 86 16.63 -7.75 19.77
N TYR A 87 16.31 -6.72 18.99
CA TYR A 87 17.27 -5.73 18.50
C TYR A 87 17.56 -4.61 19.51
N GLY A 88 16.84 -4.56 20.63
CA GLY A 88 16.95 -3.47 21.59
C GLY A 88 16.55 -2.12 21.00
N VAL A 89 15.42 -2.09 20.29
CA VAL A 89 14.80 -0.89 19.74
C VAL A 89 13.48 -0.64 20.47
N GLY A 90 13.35 0.52 21.10
CA GLY A 90 12.18 0.92 21.88
C GLY A 90 10.92 1.11 21.03
N ALA A 91 9.76 1.17 21.69
CA ALA A 91 8.52 1.55 21.04
C ALA A 91 8.51 3.06 20.73
N GLY A 92 8.31 3.40 19.46
CA GLY A 92 8.32 4.80 19.01
C GLY A 92 9.72 5.37 18.73
N GLU A 93 10.77 4.54 18.72
CA GLU A 93 12.12 4.96 18.30
C GLU A 93 12.30 4.99 16.77
N THR A 94 11.34 4.44 16.02
CA THR A 94 11.28 4.47 14.56
C THR A 94 9.95 5.08 14.12
N ALA A 95 9.92 5.70 12.94
CA ALA A 95 8.67 6.11 12.32
C ALA A 95 7.67 4.93 12.29
N PRO A 96 6.36 5.16 12.53
CA PRO A 96 5.36 4.09 12.58
C PRO A 96 5.33 3.21 11.32
N ALA A 97 5.59 3.81 10.14
CA ALA A 97 5.65 3.11 8.87
C ALA A 97 6.85 2.13 8.78
N ASP A 98 7.94 2.41 9.49
CA ASP A 98 9.19 1.65 9.43
C ASP A 98 9.41 0.76 10.67
N ALA A 99 8.45 0.75 11.61
CA ALA A 99 8.57 0.04 12.89
C ALA A 99 8.57 -1.50 12.74
N GLY A 100 8.17 -2.01 11.58
CA GLY A 100 8.21 -3.41 11.20
C GLY A 100 9.38 -3.80 10.29
N HIS A 101 10.21 -2.83 9.89
CA HIS A 101 11.12 -3.00 8.76
C HIS A 101 12.41 -3.73 9.17
N PRO A 102 12.64 -4.98 8.70
CA PRO A 102 13.74 -5.81 9.21
C PRO A 102 15.12 -5.17 9.08
N LEU A 103 15.42 -4.58 7.92
CA LEU A 103 16.71 -3.93 7.66
C LEU A 103 16.92 -2.68 8.52
N ALA A 104 15.92 -1.79 8.58
CA ALA A 104 15.96 -0.58 9.38
C ALA A 104 16.15 -0.90 10.87
N LEU A 105 15.44 -1.91 11.40
CA LEU A 105 15.61 -2.37 12.78
C LEU A 105 17.02 -2.87 13.08
N ARG A 106 17.60 -3.70 12.18
CA ARG A 106 18.98 -4.18 12.32
C ARG A 106 19.99 -3.03 12.28
N MET A 107 19.87 -2.13 11.31
CA MET A 107 20.79 -1.00 11.15
C MET A 107 20.70 -0.02 12.32
N LEU A 108 19.49 0.25 12.83
CA LEU A 108 19.30 1.08 14.01
C LEU A 108 19.93 0.45 15.26
N ALA A 109 19.80 -0.86 15.44
CA ALA A 109 20.48 -1.57 16.52
C ALA A 109 22.01 -1.45 16.43
N GLU A 110 22.58 -1.53 15.22
CA GLU A 110 24.02 -1.31 15.01
C GLU A 110 24.46 0.12 15.33
N ILE A 111 23.62 1.12 15.00
CA ILE A 111 23.84 2.52 15.35
C ILE A 111 23.83 2.70 16.87
N HIS A 112 22.83 2.18 17.56
CA HIS A 112 22.74 2.22 19.02
C HIS A 112 23.94 1.54 19.69
N ALA A 113 24.34 0.36 19.20
CA ALA A 113 25.51 -0.36 19.70
C ALA A 113 26.80 0.47 19.55
N ALA A 114 26.94 1.24 18.47
CA ALA A 114 28.10 2.10 18.24
C ALA A 114 28.10 3.39 19.06
N GLN A 115 26.93 3.93 19.38
CA GLN A 115 26.78 5.11 20.26
C GLN A 115 27.08 4.76 21.74
N GLY A 116 26.91 3.49 22.12
CA GLY A 116 27.08 3.04 23.50
C GLY A 116 25.97 3.55 24.43
N PRO A 117 25.99 3.21 25.72
CA PRO A 117 25.04 3.75 26.68
C PRO A 117 25.21 5.27 26.74
N ALA A 118 24.19 6.04 26.35
CA ALA A 118 24.23 7.49 26.25
C ALA A 118 24.99 8.13 27.43
N THR A 119 26.22 8.57 27.18
CA THR A 119 27.02 9.32 28.17
C THR A 119 26.54 10.76 28.16
N GLY A 120 25.48 11.03 28.93
CA GLY A 120 24.99 12.37 29.22
C GLY A 120 23.53 12.61 28.83
N GLY A 121 22.66 12.73 29.84
CA GLY A 121 21.49 13.62 29.79
C GLY A 121 20.26 13.22 28.95
N ALA A 122 20.23 12.06 28.28
CA ALA A 122 18.98 11.57 27.67
C ALA A 122 18.06 10.98 28.75
N HIS A 123 16.79 11.39 28.74
CA HIS A 123 15.81 11.26 29.82
C HIS A 123 15.24 9.83 29.95
N ARG A 124 16.09 8.84 30.24
CA ARG A 124 15.70 7.42 30.24
C ARG A 124 14.34 7.15 30.91
N ASP A 125 13.50 6.35 30.25
CA ASP A 125 12.25 5.88 30.82
C ASP A 125 12.52 4.91 32.00
N VAL A 126 11.45 4.46 32.67
CA VAL A 126 11.52 3.53 33.82
C VAL A 126 12.22 2.20 33.47
N HIS A 127 12.37 1.90 32.18
CA HIS A 127 12.97 0.68 31.66
C HIS A 127 14.42 0.88 31.16
N GLY A 128 14.97 2.10 31.27
CA GLY A 128 16.37 2.39 30.95
C GLY A 128 16.65 2.66 29.47
N TRP A 129 15.61 2.85 28.65
CA TRP A 129 15.75 3.15 27.21
C TRP A 129 16.09 4.61 26.96
N PRO A 130 16.86 4.94 25.92
CA PRO A 130 17.10 6.32 25.51
C PRO A 130 15.75 6.97 25.19
N THR A 131 15.36 7.99 25.95
CA THR A 131 14.15 8.72 25.63
C THR A 131 14.53 9.74 24.54
N ALA A 132 13.78 9.76 23.43
CA ALA A 132 14.05 10.65 22.29
C ALA A 132 14.39 12.08 22.77
N VAL A 133 15.46 12.65 22.21
CA VAL A 133 15.79 14.07 22.41
C VAL A 133 14.55 14.87 22.06
N THR A 134 14.09 15.67 23.02
CA THR A 134 12.82 16.40 23.01
C THR A 134 12.53 17.09 21.67
N GLY A 135 11.46 16.67 20.98
CA GLY A 135 10.76 17.46 19.96
C GLY A 135 10.79 16.94 18.52
N ASP A 136 11.74 16.08 18.14
CA ASP A 136 11.85 15.58 16.77
C ASP A 136 11.03 14.30 16.56
N ALA A 137 10.40 14.17 15.40
CA ALA A 137 9.72 12.96 14.98
C ALA A 137 10.71 11.78 14.95
N PRO A 138 10.29 10.55 15.28
CA PRO A 138 11.18 9.41 15.23
C PRO A 138 11.72 9.18 13.81
N PRO A 139 13.00 8.77 13.67
CA PRO A 139 13.66 8.63 12.37
C PRO A 139 12.91 7.64 11.47
N GLY A 140 12.76 8.02 10.20
CA GLY A 140 12.31 7.12 9.15
C GLY A 140 13.45 6.28 8.59
N ARG A 141 13.12 5.36 7.68
CA ARG A 141 14.10 4.47 7.04
C ARG A 141 15.27 5.22 6.39
N ASP A 142 15.02 6.35 5.72
CA ASP A 142 16.09 7.09 5.07
C ASP A 142 17.05 7.77 6.06
N ASP A 143 16.55 8.25 7.19
CA ASP A 143 17.37 8.81 8.26
C ASP A 143 18.27 7.72 8.88
N ILE A 144 17.71 6.51 9.03
CA ILE A 144 18.45 5.33 9.51
C ILE A 144 19.53 4.92 8.50
N PHE A 145 19.25 4.93 7.20
CA PHE A 145 20.24 4.63 6.16
C PHE A 145 21.35 5.69 6.09
N ASP A 146 21.03 6.98 6.23
CA ASP A 146 22.03 8.05 6.33
C ASP A 146 22.95 7.85 7.56
N ALA A 147 22.36 7.60 8.73
CA ALA A 147 23.12 7.33 9.94
C ALA A 147 23.97 6.05 9.84
N HIS A 148 23.46 5.01 9.17
CA HIS A 148 24.19 3.77 8.93
C HIS A 148 25.38 3.98 7.97
N LEU A 149 25.21 4.78 6.91
CA LEU A 149 26.29 5.16 6.00
C LEU A 149 27.42 5.87 6.76
N ASP A 150 27.08 6.83 7.63
CA ASP A 150 28.05 7.53 8.46
C ASP A 150 28.78 6.58 9.42
N LEU A 151 28.05 5.65 10.04
CA LEU A 151 28.62 4.63 10.93
C LEU A 151 29.62 3.74 10.19
N VAL A 152 29.23 3.18 9.05
CA VAL A 152 30.09 2.31 8.24
C VAL A 152 31.32 3.09 7.75
N ALA A 153 31.13 4.32 7.27
CA ALA A 153 32.23 5.18 6.85
C ALA A 153 33.22 5.44 8.00
N LEU A 154 32.72 5.65 9.22
CA LEU A 154 33.54 5.81 10.42
C LEU A 154 34.29 4.53 10.80
N ARG A 155 33.64 3.35 10.73
CA ARG A 155 34.26 2.05 11.02
C ARG A 155 35.40 1.74 10.04
N ILE A 156 35.17 1.92 8.74
CA ILE A 156 36.19 1.77 7.68
C ILE A 156 37.34 2.77 7.92
N ALA A 157 37.02 4.04 8.17
CA ALA A 157 38.03 5.06 8.44
C ALA A 157 38.88 4.72 9.68
N ASN A 158 38.28 4.18 10.74
CA ASN A 158 39.00 3.74 11.93
C ASN A 158 39.95 2.58 11.61
N ARG A 159 39.51 1.60 10.81
CA ARG A 159 40.33 0.48 10.36
C ARG A 159 41.52 0.96 9.52
N LEU A 160 41.29 1.88 8.58
CA LEU A 160 42.33 2.51 7.77
C LEU A 160 43.31 3.36 8.61
N ALA A 161 42.81 4.08 9.61
CA ALA A 161 43.66 4.86 10.51
C ALA A 161 44.59 3.95 11.34
N ARG A 162 44.08 2.80 11.80
CA ARG A 162 44.86 1.81 12.55
C ARG A 162 45.96 1.17 11.70
N THR A 163 45.73 0.94 10.41
CA THR A 163 46.75 0.39 9.50
C THR A 163 47.79 1.42 9.08
N ALA A 164 47.40 2.70 8.93
CA ALA A 164 48.28 3.75 8.41
C ALA A 164 49.08 4.53 9.47
N VAL A 165 48.48 4.83 10.63
CA VAL A 165 49.02 5.80 11.62
C VAL A 165 49.24 5.18 13.00
N GLY A 166 48.62 4.03 13.29
CA GLY A 166 48.60 3.44 14.63
C GLY A 166 47.54 4.07 15.56
N PRO A 167 47.52 3.74 16.87
CA PRO A 167 46.41 4.06 17.79
C PRO A 167 46.21 5.55 18.11
N ALA A 168 47.06 6.46 17.62
CA ALA A 168 47.05 7.88 17.96
C ALA A 168 46.43 8.80 16.88
N CYS A 169 45.41 8.32 16.14
CA CYS A 169 44.73 9.15 15.15
C CYS A 169 43.81 10.18 15.82
N SER A 170 43.97 11.47 15.48
CA SER A 170 43.10 12.53 16.02
C SER A 170 41.66 12.37 15.53
N ALA A 171 40.67 12.72 16.37
CA ALA A 171 39.25 12.68 16.01
C ALA A 171 38.93 13.49 14.73
N ARG A 172 39.62 14.62 14.51
CA ARG A 172 39.46 15.44 13.30
C ARG A 172 39.96 14.71 12.05
N THR A 173 41.11 14.02 12.15
CA THR A 173 41.64 13.20 11.04
C THR A 173 40.68 12.05 10.73
N LEU A 174 40.15 11.39 11.76
CA LEU A 174 39.20 10.30 11.62
C LEU A 174 37.90 10.78 10.94
N ARG A 175 37.33 11.93 11.35
CA ARG A 175 36.15 12.51 10.67
C ARG A 175 36.40 12.85 9.20
N ARG A 176 37.57 13.41 8.88
CA ARG A 176 37.94 13.69 7.48
C ARG A 176 38.09 12.41 6.66
N LEU A 177 38.65 11.36 7.26
CA LEU A 177 38.77 10.07 6.59
C LEU A 177 37.40 9.40 6.41
N ALA A 178 36.53 9.47 7.40
CA ALA A 178 35.14 9.00 7.30
C ALA A 178 34.38 9.73 6.18
N ALA A 179 34.47 11.07 6.11
CA ALA A 179 33.86 11.82 5.00
C ALA A 179 34.41 11.42 3.63
N ARG A 180 35.72 11.13 3.52
CA ARG A 180 36.31 10.59 2.29
C ARG A 180 35.80 9.19 1.97
N THR A 181 35.62 8.34 2.97
CA THR A 181 35.07 7.00 2.81
C THR A 181 33.60 7.04 2.37
N ALA A 182 32.78 7.88 2.98
CA ALA A 182 31.40 8.10 2.54
C ALA A 182 31.37 8.57 1.08
N GLY A 183 32.22 9.54 0.71
CA GLY A 183 32.37 9.98 -0.68
C GLY A 183 32.79 8.85 -1.63
N ALA A 184 33.68 7.95 -1.21
CA ALA A 184 34.08 6.78 -2.00
C ALA A 184 32.92 5.76 -2.15
N LEU A 185 32.11 5.56 -1.11
CA LEU A 185 30.91 4.72 -1.19
C LEU A 185 29.86 5.31 -2.15
N HIS A 186 29.66 6.64 -2.13
CA HIS A 186 28.81 7.31 -3.12
C HIS A 186 29.36 7.18 -4.55
N GLU A 187 30.68 7.28 -4.75
CA GLU A 187 31.30 7.07 -6.05
C GLU A 187 31.15 5.60 -6.51
N ALA A 188 31.29 4.63 -5.61
CA ALA A 188 31.05 3.23 -5.91
C ALA A 188 29.59 3.01 -6.34
N ALA A 189 28.63 3.56 -5.61
CA ALA A 189 27.21 3.52 -5.96
C ALA A 189 26.93 4.15 -7.34
N ARG A 190 27.53 5.31 -7.64
CA ARG A 190 27.41 5.94 -8.96
C ARG A 190 27.93 5.04 -10.09
N ARG A 191 29.05 4.32 -9.87
CA ARG A 191 29.59 3.38 -10.87
C ARG A 191 28.76 2.10 -11.02
N CYS A 192 28.03 1.68 -9.97
CA CYS A 192 27.08 0.56 -10.04
C CYS A 192 25.98 0.78 -11.07
N LEU A 193 25.56 2.04 -11.25
CA LEU A 193 24.52 2.44 -12.22
C LEU A 193 24.98 2.34 -13.68
N GLY A 194 26.28 2.15 -13.92
CA GLY A 194 26.83 1.94 -15.25
C GLY A 194 26.48 0.57 -15.83
N GLN A 195 27.29 0.09 -16.77
CA GLN A 195 27.04 -1.16 -17.50
C GLN A 195 27.03 -2.44 -16.63
N GLY A 196 27.41 -2.34 -15.34
CA GLY A 196 27.53 -3.45 -14.40
C GLY A 196 26.23 -3.91 -13.74
N GLN A 197 25.07 -3.40 -14.16
CA GLN A 197 23.75 -3.86 -13.66
C GLN A 197 23.62 -3.89 -12.12
N GLY A 198 24.19 -2.90 -11.42
CA GLY A 198 24.19 -2.84 -9.95
C GLY A 198 25.44 -3.40 -9.27
N ALA A 199 26.36 -3.99 -10.02
CA ALA A 199 27.66 -4.47 -9.53
C ALA A 199 28.83 -3.64 -10.07
N LEU A 200 29.91 -3.52 -9.28
CA LEU A 200 31.18 -2.97 -9.75
C LEU A 200 32.04 -4.10 -10.29
N ARG A 201 32.60 -3.87 -11.48
CA ARG A 201 33.68 -4.70 -12.00
C ARG A 201 34.92 -4.51 -11.13
N ARG A 202 35.79 -5.51 -11.12
CA ARG A 202 37.03 -5.49 -10.33
C ARG A 202 37.89 -4.24 -10.56
N ASP A 203 38.01 -3.79 -11.81
CA ASP A 203 38.80 -2.61 -12.16
C ASP A 203 38.18 -1.32 -11.57
N ASP A 204 36.85 -1.20 -11.61
CA ASP A 204 36.14 -0.06 -11.01
C ASP A 204 36.22 -0.08 -9.49
N PHE A 205 36.11 -1.26 -8.88
CA PHE A 205 36.26 -1.44 -7.45
C PHE A 205 37.66 -1.05 -6.98
N ASP A 206 38.71 -1.56 -7.63
CA ASP A 206 40.11 -1.26 -7.29
C ASP A 206 40.45 0.23 -7.54
N ALA A 207 39.75 0.90 -8.47
CA ALA A 207 39.88 2.33 -8.71
C ALA A 207 39.26 3.20 -7.60
N VAL A 208 38.11 2.79 -7.05
CA VAL A 208 37.44 3.51 -5.94
C VAL A 208 38.06 3.15 -4.59
N PHE A 209 38.46 1.89 -4.40
CA PHE A 209 39.04 1.35 -3.18
C PHE A 209 40.41 0.74 -3.44
N PRO A 210 41.48 1.56 -3.49
CA PRO A 210 42.82 1.07 -3.77
C PRO A 210 43.29 0.03 -2.75
N ARG A 211 43.79 -1.11 -3.23
CA ARG A 211 44.43 -2.11 -2.37
C ARG A 211 45.64 -1.55 -1.63
N ARG A 212 46.36 -0.64 -2.28
CA ARG A 212 47.42 0.13 -1.63
C ARG A 212 46.81 1.01 -0.54
N GLY A 213 47.23 0.80 0.70
CA GLY A 213 46.67 1.49 1.87
C GLY A 213 45.47 0.78 2.50
N GLY A 214 45.10 -0.43 2.05
CA GLY A 214 44.14 -1.31 2.72
C GLY A 214 42.67 -0.92 2.57
N TRP A 215 42.29 -0.12 1.56
CA TRP A 215 40.89 0.30 1.36
C TRP A 215 39.99 -0.86 0.99
N ALA A 216 40.38 -1.65 -0.02
CA ALA A 216 39.64 -2.85 -0.44
C ALA A 216 39.38 -3.78 0.76
N ASP A 217 40.43 -4.12 1.50
CA ASP A 217 40.32 -5.01 2.67
C ASP A 217 39.46 -4.40 3.78
N ALA A 218 39.53 -3.08 3.99
CA ALA A 218 38.73 -2.42 5.00
C ALA A 218 37.24 -2.40 4.66
N VAL A 219 36.88 -2.13 3.40
CA VAL A 219 35.48 -2.12 2.94
C VAL A 219 34.88 -3.52 3.02
N LEU A 220 35.60 -4.54 2.54
CA LEU A 220 35.14 -5.93 2.58
C LEU A 220 35.05 -6.46 4.02
N ALA A 221 35.98 -6.05 4.90
CA ALA A 221 35.96 -6.48 6.30
C ALA A 221 34.84 -5.83 7.13
N GLU A 222 34.37 -4.63 6.76
CA GLU A 222 33.20 -4.01 7.38
C GLU A 222 31.87 -4.49 6.77
N GLY A 223 31.92 -5.33 5.72
CA GLY A 223 30.75 -6.03 5.19
C GLY A 223 29.73 -5.14 4.46
N VAL A 224 30.06 -3.87 4.16
CA VAL A 224 29.16 -3.00 3.37
C VAL A 224 29.12 -3.42 1.90
N MET A 225 30.20 -4.02 1.42
CA MET A 225 30.29 -4.60 0.09
C MET A 225 30.86 -6.01 0.16
N GLU A 226 30.41 -6.85 -0.76
CA GLU A 226 30.80 -8.26 -0.86
C GLU A 226 31.26 -8.60 -2.28
N ALA A 227 32.13 -9.62 -2.37
CA ALA A 227 32.56 -10.17 -3.65
C ALA A 227 31.52 -11.19 -4.15
N ALA A 228 30.96 -10.93 -5.33
CA ALA A 228 30.02 -11.79 -6.03
C ALA A 228 30.66 -12.32 -7.32
N GLY A 229 31.51 -13.35 -7.19
CA GLY A 229 32.33 -13.82 -8.31
C GLY A 229 33.46 -12.83 -8.62
N ASP A 230 33.50 -12.34 -9.87
CA ASP A 230 34.49 -11.35 -10.33
C ASP A 230 34.05 -9.89 -10.12
N GLU A 231 32.88 -9.68 -9.52
CA GLU A 231 32.26 -8.38 -9.29
C GLU A 231 32.08 -8.09 -7.79
N PHE A 232 31.81 -6.83 -7.46
CA PHE A 232 31.59 -6.36 -6.10
C PHE A 232 30.22 -5.68 -6.00
N ARG A 233 29.45 -5.99 -4.94
CA ARG A 233 28.09 -5.49 -4.75
C ARG A 233 27.92 -4.97 -3.32
N PHE A 234 26.93 -4.13 -3.09
CA PHE A 234 26.50 -3.83 -1.72
C PHE A 234 25.90 -5.09 -1.08
N ALA A 235 26.24 -5.37 0.17
CA ALA A 235 25.78 -6.58 0.86
C ALA A 235 24.26 -6.56 1.06
N ASP A 236 23.75 -5.42 1.49
CA ASP A 236 22.33 -5.15 1.63
C ASP A 236 21.79 -4.49 0.35
N GLU A 237 20.97 -5.23 -0.39
CA GLU A 237 20.42 -4.80 -1.69
C GLU A 237 19.66 -3.47 -1.57
N GLU A 238 18.75 -3.36 -0.59
CA GLU A 238 17.95 -2.14 -0.41
C GLU A 238 18.80 -0.93 -0.02
N PHE A 239 19.82 -1.11 0.84
CA PHE A 239 20.73 -0.03 1.19
C PHE A 239 21.56 0.41 -0.03
N GLY A 240 22.01 -0.55 -0.84
CA GLY A 240 22.65 -0.30 -2.12
C GLY A 240 21.74 0.46 -3.08
N ASP A 241 20.47 0.04 -3.21
CA ASP A 241 19.46 0.67 -4.06
C ASP A 241 19.17 2.11 -3.64
N TRP A 242 19.04 2.34 -2.34
CA TRP A 242 18.87 3.66 -1.78
C TRP A 242 20.06 4.58 -2.11
N LEU A 243 21.29 4.09 -1.92
CA LEU A 243 22.50 4.89 -2.17
C LEU A 243 22.72 5.14 -3.67
N GLN A 244 22.39 4.17 -4.51
CA GLN A 244 22.44 4.28 -5.97
C GLN A 244 21.36 5.22 -6.49
N GLY A 245 20.14 5.15 -5.97
CA GLY A 245 19.01 6.01 -6.36
C GLY A 245 19.31 7.50 -6.20
N ARG A 246 20.17 7.87 -5.24
CA ARG A 246 20.67 9.25 -5.06
C ARG A 246 21.45 9.81 -6.26
N HIS A 247 22.01 8.95 -7.10
CA HIS A 247 22.82 9.34 -8.27
C HIS A 247 22.13 9.03 -9.60
N LEU A 248 20.93 8.46 -9.59
CA LEU A 248 20.21 8.10 -10.80
C LEU A 248 19.62 9.34 -11.47
N ASP A 249 19.84 9.49 -12.78
CA ASP A 249 19.05 10.40 -13.61
C ASP A 249 17.67 9.76 -13.87
N VAL A 250 16.69 10.18 -13.05
CA VAL A 250 15.34 9.61 -13.07
C VAL A 250 14.67 9.81 -14.41
N ASP A 251 14.80 11.00 -15.01
CA ASP A 251 14.08 11.33 -16.24
C ASP A 251 14.64 10.52 -17.42
N ALA A 252 15.97 10.39 -17.52
CA ALA A 252 16.60 9.51 -18.50
C ALA A 252 16.28 8.02 -18.28
N ALA A 253 16.21 7.58 -17.02
CA ALA A 253 15.86 6.19 -16.69
C ALA A 253 14.41 5.86 -17.06
N LEU A 254 13.46 6.74 -16.76
CA LEU A 254 12.05 6.56 -17.13
C LEU A 254 11.86 6.51 -18.66
N ASP A 255 12.55 7.39 -19.40
CA ASP A 255 12.51 7.39 -20.86
C ASP A 255 13.04 6.07 -21.44
N ALA A 256 14.18 5.58 -20.93
CA ALA A 256 14.74 4.30 -21.37
C ALA A 256 13.84 3.10 -21.04
N LEU A 257 13.26 3.05 -19.83
CA LEU A 257 12.48 1.88 -19.35
C LEU A 257 11.07 1.81 -19.95
N VAL A 258 10.44 2.96 -20.20
CA VAL A 258 9.02 3.06 -20.58
C VAL A 258 8.85 3.41 -22.05
N HIS A 259 9.71 4.28 -22.60
CA HIS A 259 9.60 4.76 -23.98
C HIS A 259 10.63 4.11 -24.92
N GLY A 260 11.77 3.64 -24.40
CA GLY A 260 12.83 2.97 -25.17
C GLY A 260 12.47 1.57 -25.66
N ALA A 261 11.62 0.82 -24.95
CA ALA A 261 11.30 -0.58 -25.25
C ALA A 261 10.42 -0.79 -26.51
N GLY A 262 9.81 0.26 -27.06
CA GLY A 262 8.92 0.19 -28.23
C GLY A 262 9.54 0.61 -29.57
N ALA A 263 10.76 1.17 -29.57
CA ALA A 263 11.38 1.75 -30.77
C ALA A 263 12.24 0.75 -31.58
N ASP A 264 12.49 -0.45 -31.07
CA ASP A 264 13.39 -1.45 -31.69
C ASP A 264 12.81 -2.17 -32.92
N ALA A 265 11.58 -1.87 -33.34
CA ALA A 265 10.93 -2.60 -34.43
C ALA A 265 10.68 -1.79 -35.72
N ARG A 266 10.95 -0.47 -35.78
CA ARG A 266 10.44 0.34 -36.91
C ARG A 266 11.41 1.24 -37.68
N ASP A 267 12.56 1.65 -37.14
CA ASP A 267 13.46 2.51 -37.94
C ASP A 267 14.93 2.27 -37.60
N GLY A 268 15.67 1.74 -38.58
CA GLY A 268 17.10 1.46 -38.54
C GLY A 268 17.97 2.73 -38.60
N ALA A 269 17.77 3.66 -37.68
CA ALA A 269 18.65 4.82 -37.51
C ALA A 269 19.67 4.57 -36.39
N PRO A 270 20.97 4.84 -36.60
CA PRO A 270 21.99 4.64 -35.57
C PRO A 270 21.88 5.77 -34.52
N ARG A 271 21.60 5.42 -33.27
CA ARG A 271 21.54 6.36 -32.13
C ARG A 271 22.88 6.43 -31.39
N HIS A 272 23.20 7.63 -30.91
CA HIS A 272 24.38 7.92 -30.10
C HIS A 272 24.44 7.06 -28.82
N PRO A 273 25.61 6.57 -28.39
CA PRO A 273 25.72 5.68 -27.26
C PRO A 273 25.73 6.48 -25.95
N VAL A 274 24.61 6.53 -25.26
CA VAL A 274 24.60 6.85 -23.82
C VAL A 274 23.95 5.68 -23.10
N SER A 275 24.80 4.78 -22.60
CA SER A 275 24.68 3.97 -21.37
C SER A 275 23.35 3.35 -20.92
N ALA A 276 22.33 3.19 -21.75
CA ALA A 276 21.12 2.45 -21.37
C ALA A 276 21.35 0.93 -21.50
N ALA A 277 22.21 0.36 -20.64
CA ALA A 277 21.99 -1.01 -20.23
C ALA A 277 20.63 -1.00 -19.52
N VAL A 278 19.60 -1.61 -20.12
CA VAL A 278 18.27 -1.71 -19.52
C VAL A 278 18.44 -2.24 -18.10
N LEU A 279 18.08 -1.44 -17.10
CA LEU A 279 18.15 -1.86 -15.70
C LEU A 279 17.36 -3.17 -15.58
N PRO A 280 17.95 -4.23 -15.00
CA PRO A 280 17.20 -5.45 -14.75
C PRO A 280 16.01 -5.19 -13.83
N ARG A 281 14.92 -5.96 -13.99
CA ARG A 281 13.69 -5.82 -13.18
C ARG A 281 13.94 -5.88 -11.68
N HIS A 282 14.90 -6.69 -11.22
CA HIS A 282 15.25 -6.77 -9.79
C HIS A 282 15.82 -5.45 -9.23
N ARG A 283 16.35 -4.56 -10.07
CA ARG A 283 16.87 -3.24 -9.68
C ARG A 283 15.78 -2.15 -9.62
N VAL A 284 14.52 -2.55 -9.51
CA VAL A 284 13.39 -1.61 -9.43
C VAL A 284 13.49 -0.68 -8.23
N GLY A 285 14.06 -1.16 -7.11
CA GLY A 285 14.24 -0.38 -5.90
C GLY A 285 15.05 0.90 -6.13
N VAL A 286 16.11 0.85 -6.94
CA VAL A 286 16.93 2.03 -7.30
C VAL A 286 16.07 3.18 -7.85
N VAL A 287 15.19 2.87 -8.80
CA VAL A 287 14.34 3.88 -9.46
C VAL A 287 13.26 4.37 -8.50
N VAL A 288 12.67 3.47 -7.71
CA VAL A 288 11.67 3.82 -6.68
C VAL A 288 12.29 4.75 -5.63
N HIS A 289 13.49 4.46 -5.13
CA HIS A 289 14.19 5.32 -4.18
C HIS A 289 14.50 6.69 -4.80
N ALA A 290 14.92 6.74 -6.07
CA ALA A 290 15.18 8.00 -6.76
C ALA A 290 13.90 8.84 -6.93
N LEU A 291 12.76 8.21 -7.22
CA LEU A 291 11.45 8.89 -7.30
C LEU A 291 11.01 9.44 -5.94
N VAL A 292 11.08 8.63 -4.88
CA VAL A 292 10.72 9.04 -3.51
C VAL A 292 11.65 10.16 -3.01
N LEU A 293 12.95 10.08 -3.29
CA LEU A 293 13.91 11.13 -2.98
C LEU A 293 13.62 12.41 -3.77
N GLY A 294 13.34 12.29 -5.07
CA GLY A 294 12.95 13.42 -5.92
C GLY A 294 11.71 14.14 -5.40
N ALA A 295 10.74 13.41 -4.83
CA ALA A 295 9.57 14.02 -4.19
C ALA A 295 9.94 14.92 -2.99
N ARG A 296 10.99 14.56 -2.25
CA ARG A 296 11.48 15.34 -1.10
C ARG A 296 12.33 16.53 -1.52
N LEU A 297 13.15 16.37 -2.56
CA LEU A 297 14.08 17.41 -3.03
C LEU A 297 13.41 18.41 -3.98
N ASP A 298 12.66 17.91 -4.97
CA ASP A 298 12.02 18.71 -6.03
C ASP A 298 10.56 19.07 -5.71
N GLY A 299 9.98 18.45 -4.67
CA GLY A 299 8.59 18.59 -4.27
C GLY A 299 7.63 17.64 -4.97
N THR A 300 6.43 17.50 -4.40
CA THR A 300 5.44 16.51 -4.82
C THR A 300 4.79 16.80 -6.18
N ALA A 301 4.73 18.05 -6.61
CA ALA A 301 4.26 18.42 -7.95
C ALA A 301 5.21 17.93 -9.06
N ALA A 302 6.53 17.87 -8.78
CA ALA A 302 7.49 17.30 -9.72
C ALA A 302 7.34 15.79 -9.81
N LEU A 303 7.12 15.12 -8.67
CA LEU A 303 6.80 13.69 -8.65
C LEU A 303 5.55 13.39 -9.46
N GLU A 304 4.45 14.13 -9.26
CA GLU A 304 3.20 13.89 -9.97
C GLU A 304 3.38 14.00 -11.50
N ARG A 305 4.16 14.98 -11.98
CA ARG A 305 4.48 15.09 -13.42
C ARG A 305 5.24 13.87 -13.96
N ARG A 306 6.11 13.26 -13.17
CA ARG A 306 6.86 12.05 -13.54
C ARG A 306 5.99 10.79 -13.48
N LEU A 307 5.05 10.71 -12.53
CA LEU A 307 4.17 9.56 -12.36
C LEU A 307 3.00 9.53 -13.35
N ARG A 308 2.51 10.68 -13.83
CA ARG A 308 1.34 10.73 -14.72
C ARG A 308 1.53 9.95 -16.04
N PRO A 309 2.65 10.09 -16.78
CA PRO A 309 2.91 9.25 -17.95
C PRO A 309 2.99 7.75 -17.61
N LEU A 310 3.44 7.38 -16.41
CA LEU A 310 3.48 5.99 -15.96
C LEU A 310 2.07 5.43 -15.75
N ALA A 311 1.15 6.21 -15.18
CA ALA A 311 -0.23 5.77 -15.00
C ALA A 311 -0.93 5.47 -16.33
N GLU A 312 -0.66 6.27 -17.36
CA GLU A 312 -1.17 6.04 -18.72
C GLU A 312 -0.71 4.69 -19.27
N VAL A 313 0.60 4.38 -19.16
CA VAL A 313 1.18 3.13 -19.66
C VAL A 313 0.78 1.94 -18.80
N ALA A 314 0.71 2.10 -17.48
CA ALA A 314 0.32 1.07 -16.54
C ALA A 314 -1.10 0.52 -16.82
N LEU A 315 -2.00 1.39 -17.28
CA LEU A 315 -3.39 1.08 -17.59
C LEU A 315 -3.66 0.76 -19.06
N ALA A 316 -2.67 0.86 -19.95
CA ALA A 316 -2.86 0.64 -21.40
C ALA A 316 -3.10 -0.84 -21.80
N GLY A 317 -3.12 -1.77 -20.83
CA GLY A 317 -3.25 -3.21 -21.07
C GLY A 317 -2.00 -3.85 -21.68
N GLY A 318 -1.90 -5.19 -21.57
CA GLY A 318 -0.81 -5.99 -22.14
C GLY A 318 0.38 -6.26 -21.21
N GLU A 319 1.21 -7.23 -21.59
CA GLU A 319 2.30 -7.79 -20.77
C GLU A 319 3.70 -7.23 -21.14
N SER A 320 3.75 -6.06 -21.78
CA SER A 320 5.02 -5.49 -22.22
C SER A 320 5.93 -5.14 -21.03
N GLY A 321 7.26 -5.17 -21.24
CA GLY A 321 8.21 -4.76 -20.21
C GLY A 321 7.99 -3.33 -19.71
N ALA A 322 7.56 -2.42 -20.60
CA ALA A 322 7.21 -1.05 -20.25
C ALA A 322 5.99 -0.97 -19.33
N VAL A 323 4.96 -1.79 -19.56
CA VAL A 323 3.77 -1.88 -18.69
C VAL A 323 4.17 -2.40 -17.31
N TRP A 324 4.99 -3.46 -17.25
CA TRP A 324 5.49 -3.97 -15.97
C TRP A 324 6.25 -2.89 -15.18
N TRP A 325 7.16 -2.17 -15.82
CA TRP A 325 7.92 -1.08 -15.19
C TRP A 325 6.99 0.05 -14.73
N ALA A 326 6.07 0.51 -15.59
CA ALA A 326 5.13 1.56 -15.25
C ALA A 326 4.24 1.19 -14.05
N ARG A 327 3.67 -0.02 -14.03
CA ARG A 327 2.84 -0.53 -12.92
C ARG A 327 3.64 -0.63 -11.63
N THR A 328 4.80 -1.28 -11.69
CA THR A 328 5.62 -1.54 -10.50
C THR A 328 6.16 -0.24 -9.92
N LEU A 329 6.71 0.65 -10.75
CA LEU A 329 7.22 1.95 -10.29
C LEU A 329 6.11 2.81 -9.69
N LEU A 330 4.95 2.89 -10.34
CA LEU A 330 3.81 3.66 -9.83
C LEU A 330 3.34 3.11 -8.47
N ARG A 331 3.14 1.80 -8.37
CA ARG A 331 2.68 1.12 -7.16
C ARG A 331 3.66 1.30 -6.00
N GLU A 332 4.92 0.91 -6.20
CA GLU A 332 5.93 0.91 -5.13
C GLU A 332 6.29 2.33 -4.69
N THR A 333 6.28 3.30 -5.61
CA THR A 333 6.52 4.71 -5.26
C THR A 333 5.38 5.26 -4.40
N LEU A 334 4.12 5.08 -4.81
CA LEU A 334 2.96 5.59 -4.08
C LEU A 334 2.81 4.98 -2.68
N LEU A 335 3.13 3.68 -2.52
CA LEU A 335 3.10 3.01 -1.21
C LEU A 335 4.21 3.49 -0.26
N ARG A 336 5.34 3.97 -0.79
CA ARG A 336 6.47 4.48 0.00
C ARG A 336 6.40 5.97 0.32
N LEU A 337 5.40 6.70 -0.20
CA LEU A 337 5.21 8.10 0.15
C LEU A 337 4.69 8.23 1.58
N PRO A 338 5.31 9.08 2.43
CA PRO A 338 4.82 9.32 3.79
C PRO A 338 3.48 10.09 3.80
N ASP A 339 3.17 10.81 2.71
CA ASP A 339 1.93 11.52 2.50
C ASP A 339 1.57 11.49 1.02
N ALA A 340 0.49 10.78 0.67
CA ALA A 340 0.02 10.66 -0.70
C ALA A 340 -1.04 11.71 -1.09
N ARG A 341 -1.45 12.62 -0.17
CA ARG A 341 -2.45 13.68 -0.46
C ARG A 341 -2.09 14.53 -1.68
N PRO A 342 -0.82 14.91 -1.92
CA PRO A 342 -0.48 15.71 -3.09
C PRO A 342 -0.67 14.96 -4.42
N CYS A 343 -0.80 13.63 -4.38
CA CYS A 343 -1.07 12.80 -5.56
C CYS A 343 -2.58 12.51 -5.73
N ASP A 344 -3.49 13.19 -5.01
CA ASP A 344 -4.95 12.94 -5.09
C ASP A 344 -5.48 13.02 -6.52
N GLY A 345 -5.03 13.98 -7.33
CA GLY A 345 -5.45 14.11 -8.73
C GLY A 345 -5.06 12.92 -9.59
N LEU A 346 -3.82 12.42 -9.43
CA LEU A 346 -3.33 11.22 -10.08
C LEU A 346 -4.10 9.96 -9.62
N LEU A 347 -4.30 9.82 -8.31
CA LEU A 347 -5.02 8.69 -7.72
C LEU A 347 -6.48 8.65 -8.15
N ARG A 348 -7.14 9.81 -8.22
CA ARG A 348 -8.51 9.94 -8.75
C ARG A 348 -8.57 9.49 -10.22
N GLY A 349 -7.66 9.98 -11.06
CA GLY A 349 -7.60 9.58 -12.46
C GLY A 349 -7.32 8.09 -12.65
N LEU A 350 -6.47 7.51 -11.79
CA LEU A 350 -6.22 6.07 -11.77
C LEU A 350 -7.49 5.30 -11.38
N ALA A 351 -8.20 5.73 -10.33
CA ALA A 351 -9.43 5.11 -9.86
C ALA A 351 -10.56 5.17 -10.89
N GLU A 352 -10.73 6.31 -11.55
CA GLU A 352 -11.72 6.50 -12.63
C GLU A 352 -11.43 5.57 -13.80
N ARG A 353 -10.17 5.47 -14.25
CA ARG A 353 -9.80 4.58 -15.35
C ARG A 353 -9.91 3.10 -15.02
N ILE A 354 -9.63 2.70 -13.78
CA ILE A 354 -9.86 1.32 -13.33
C ILE A 354 -11.36 1.02 -13.34
N ALA A 355 -12.20 1.97 -12.91
CA ALA A 355 -13.66 1.81 -12.94
C ALA A 355 -14.25 1.82 -14.37
N ASP A 356 -13.64 2.56 -15.30
CA ASP A 356 -14.07 2.66 -16.70
C ASP A 356 -13.55 1.50 -17.58
N GLY A 357 -12.43 0.87 -17.21
CA GLY A 357 -11.75 -0.17 -17.98
C GLY A 357 -12.58 -1.42 -18.28
N ASP A 358 -13.62 -1.68 -17.47
CA ASP A 358 -14.59 -2.78 -17.69
C ASP A 358 -15.67 -2.43 -18.73
N ALA A 359 -15.83 -1.15 -19.12
CA ALA A 359 -16.90 -0.72 -20.02
C ALA A 359 -16.52 -0.76 -21.51
N ASP A 360 -15.23 -0.75 -21.85
CA ASP A 360 -14.73 -0.55 -23.23
C ASP A 360 -14.49 -1.85 -24.02
N GLU A 361 -14.66 -3.03 -23.40
CA GLU A 361 -14.60 -4.33 -24.10
C GLU A 361 -15.86 -4.65 -24.94
N GLY A 362 -16.87 -3.78 -24.91
CA GLY A 362 -18.16 -3.99 -25.55
C GLY A 362 -18.33 -3.47 -26.99
N ASP A 363 -17.47 -2.57 -27.49
CA ASP A 363 -17.80 -1.84 -28.73
C ASP A 363 -16.61 -1.44 -29.65
N ALA A 364 -15.53 -2.23 -29.66
CA ALA A 364 -14.46 -2.09 -30.65
C ALA A 364 -14.45 -3.26 -31.65
N CYS A 365 -15.26 -3.12 -32.71
CA CYS A 365 -15.21 -3.78 -34.01
C CYS A 365 -14.23 -4.95 -34.22
N GLY A 366 -14.79 -6.16 -34.42
CA GLY A 366 -14.18 -7.15 -35.32
C GLY A 366 -14.06 -8.59 -34.81
N GLY A 367 -15.19 -9.29 -34.69
CA GLY A 367 -15.38 -10.65 -35.23
C GLY A 367 -14.27 -11.69 -35.13
N TYR A 368 -13.53 -11.79 -34.03
CA TYR A 368 -12.92 -13.02 -33.55
C TYR A 368 -12.94 -12.92 -32.03
N GLY A 369 -13.86 -13.66 -31.40
CA GLY A 369 -13.98 -13.70 -29.96
C GLY A 369 -12.63 -14.11 -29.37
N ARG A 370 -11.96 -13.14 -28.73
CA ARG A 370 -11.03 -13.46 -27.66
C ARG A 370 -11.92 -13.91 -26.51
N GLU A 371 -12.39 -15.16 -26.60
CA GLU A 371 -12.93 -15.89 -25.46
C GLU A 371 -11.98 -15.59 -24.30
N ARG A 372 -12.53 -14.96 -23.26
CA ARG A 372 -11.85 -14.67 -22.00
C ARG A 372 -11.03 -15.91 -21.68
N ALA A 373 -9.71 -15.80 -21.80
CA ALA A 373 -8.81 -16.87 -21.43
C ALA A 373 -8.95 -17.00 -19.92
N CYS A 374 -9.83 -17.92 -19.54
CA CYS A 374 -10.15 -18.39 -18.20
C CYS A 374 -10.96 -17.40 -17.32
N ALA A 375 -11.99 -17.96 -16.68
CA ALA A 375 -12.77 -17.34 -15.62
C ALA A 375 -11.99 -17.21 -14.29
N ASP A 376 -10.66 -17.10 -14.38
CA ASP A 376 -9.70 -17.31 -13.29
C ASP A 376 -8.62 -16.19 -13.21
N GLY A 377 -8.78 -15.07 -13.94
CA GLY A 377 -7.85 -13.93 -13.89
C GLY A 377 -8.30 -12.83 -12.92
N PRO A 378 -7.38 -12.02 -12.35
CA PRO A 378 -7.72 -10.98 -11.37
C PRO A 378 -8.66 -9.95 -11.98
N SER A 379 -9.67 -9.55 -11.21
CA SER A 379 -10.71 -8.60 -11.61
C SER A 379 -10.20 -7.15 -11.81
N TYR A 380 -8.94 -6.88 -11.48
CA TYR A 380 -8.33 -5.55 -11.53
C TYR A 380 -6.97 -5.60 -12.24
N PRO A 381 -6.47 -4.47 -12.78
CA PRO A 381 -5.09 -4.41 -13.29
C PRO A 381 -4.09 -4.84 -12.21
N ASP A 382 -3.18 -5.75 -12.56
CA ASP A 382 -2.22 -6.34 -11.62
C ASP A 382 -1.55 -5.28 -10.73
N GLY A 383 -1.67 -5.47 -9.42
CA GLY A 383 -1.04 -4.63 -8.41
C GLY A 383 -1.84 -3.42 -7.93
N PHE A 384 -3.02 -3.12 -8.50
CA PHE A 384 -3.91 -2.01 -8.10
C PHE A 384 -5.22 -2.44 -7.41
N GLY A 385 -5.25 -3.65 -6.85
CA GLY A 385 -6.37 -4.17 -6.07
C GLY A 385 -6.54 -3.53 -4.68
N PRO A 386 -7.49 -4.01 -3.86
CA PRO A 386 -7.87 -3.36 -2.59
C PRO A 386 -6.74 -3.15 -1.59
N SER A 387 -5.80 -4.10 -1.49
CA SER A 387 -4.62 -4.01 -0.63
C SER A 387 -3.73 -2.80 -0.96
N PHE A 388 -3.61 -2.44 -2.24
CA PHE A 388 -2.87 -1.24 -2.66
C PHE A 388 -3.53 0.03 -2.11
N TRP A 389 -4.84 0.19 -2.31
CA TRP A 389 -5.57 1.38 -1.86
C TRP A 389 -5.65 1.50 -0.34
N ARG A 390 -5.73 0.36 0.36
CA ARG A 390 -5.63 0.30 1.83
C ARG A 390 -4.25 0.78 2.30
N GLY A 391 -3.19 0.37 1.62
CA GLY A 391 -1.80 0.68 1.97
C GLY A 391 -1.36 2.13 1.74
N LEU A 392 -2.13 2.93 1.00
CA LEU A 392 -1.78 4.34 0.74
C LEU A 392 -1.85 5.19 2.00
N ALA A 393 -0.83 6.03 2.21
CA ALA A 393 -0.75 7.02 3.28
C ALA A 393 -1.69 8.21 3.00
N LEU A 394 -2.99 7.98 3.14
CA LEU A 394 -4.08 8.95 2.98
C LEU A 394 -4.94 9.05 4.23
N PRO A 395 -5.53 10.22 4.51
CA PRO A 395 -6.56 10.29 5.53
C PRO A 395 -7.82 9.52 5.08
N THR A 396 -8.55 9.00 6.06
CA THR A 396 -9.73 8.13 5.88
C THR A 396 -10.73 8.72 4.90
N ALA A 397 -11.00 10.03 4.95
CA ALA A 397 -11.98 10.67 4.07
C ALA A 397 -11.59 10.61 2.58
N GLN A 398 -10.33 10.92 2.26
CA GLN A 398 -9.82 10.86 0.89
C GLN A 398 -9.80 9.42 0.38
N ARG A 399 -9.32 8.47 1.19
CA ARG A 399 -9.30 7.05 0.84
C ARG A 399 -10.72 6.54 0.55
N THR A 400 -11.68 6.83 1.41
CA THR A 400 -13.11 6.49 1.21
C THR A 400 -13.65 7.11 -0.09
N GLY A 401 -13.29 8.36 -0.39
CA GLY A 401 -13.67 9.02 -1.65
C GLY A 401 -13.11 8.33 -2.90
N LEU A 402 -11.88 7.81 -2.85
CA LEU A 402 -11.27 7.03 -3.94
C LEU A 402 -11.90 5.63 -4.07
N LEU A 403 -12.15 4.94 -2.95
CA LEU A 403 -12.82 3.64 -2.95
C LEU A 403 -14.23 3.73 -3.54
N ARG A 404 -14.97 4.81 -3.27
CA ARG A 404 -16.25 5.11 -3.95
C ARG A 404 -16.12 5.09 -5.47
N LEU A 405 -15.02 5.62 -6.02
CA LEU A 405 -14.81 5.68 -7.46
C LEU A 405 -14.59 4.29 -8.05
N LEU A 406 -13.91 3.43 -7.29
CA LEU A 406 -13.51 2.07 -7.68
C LEU A 406 -14.59 1.01 -7.53
N LEU A 407 -15.62 1.23 -6.70
CA LEU A 407 -16.71 0.26 -6.49
C LEU A 407 -17.30 -0.35 -7.78
N PRO A 408 -17.48 0.38 -8.91
CA PRO A 408 -17.96 -0.22 -10.15
C PRO A 408 -17.13 -1.40 -10.67
N ALA A 409 -15.81 -1.41 -10.38
CA ALA A 409 -14.89 -2.48 -10.74
C ALA A 409 -14.93 -3.66 -9.76
N ASP A 410 -15.67 -3.59 -8.63
CA ASP A 410 -15.74 -4.71 -7.70
C ASP A 410 -16.35 -5.95 -8.37
N PRO A 411 -15.73 -7.13 -8.22
CA PRO A 411 -16.31 -8.35 -8.72
C PRO A 411 -17.64 -8.65 -8.00
N PRO A 412 -18.59 -9.27 -8.71
CA PRO A 412 -19.87 -9.60 -8.13
C PRO A 412 -19.71 -10.59 -6.97
N PRO A 413 -20.52 -10.49 -5.90
CA PRO A 413 -20.36 -11.24 -4.66
C PRO A 413 -20.30 -12.75 -4.87
N SER A 414 -19.26 -13.43 -4.37
CA SER A 414 -19.13 -14.89 -4.36
C SER A 414 -20.36 -15.59 -3.77
N GLY A 415 -20.94 -16.49 -4.57
CA GLY A 415 -22.11 -17.27 -4.18
C GLY A 415 -21.70 -18.33 -3.15
N PRO A 416 -22.67 -18.93 -2.44
CA PRO A 416 -22.38 -19.99 -1.49
C PRO A 416 -21.70 -21.15 -2.22
N GLY A 417 -20.41 -21.39 -1.90
CA GLY A 417 -19.58 -22.43 -2.54
C GLY A 417 -18.52 -21.92 -3.53
N GLY A 418 -18.49 -20.61 -3.83
CA GLY A 418 -17.37 -19.98 -4.54
C GLY A 418 -16.16 -19.80 -3.62
N ARG A 419 -14.95 -19.85 -4.20
CA ARG A 419 -13.71 -19.50 -3.50
C ARG A 419 -13.87 -18.13 -2.82
N ARG A 420 -13.51 -18.06 -1.53
CA ARG A 420 -13.60 -16.86 -0.68
C ARG A 420 -12.39 -15.93 -0.90
N GLU A 421 -11.90 -15.81 -2.14
CA GLU A 421 -10.48 -15.53 -2.37
C GLU A 421 -10.15 -14.10 -2.82
N GLU A 422 -11.09 -13.35 -3.40
CA GLU A 422 -10.82 -11.96 -3.81
C GLU A 422 -11.46 -10.96 -2.82
N GLU A 423 -10.59 -10.23 -2.12
CA GLU A 423 -10.97 -9.04 -1.38
C GLU A 423 -11.56 -8.00 -2.33
N ARG A 424 -12.61 -7.28 -1.91
CA ARG A 424 -13.24 -6.22 -2.72
C ARG A 424 -13.01 -4.84 -2.10
N PHE A 425 -13.14 -3.79 -2.90
CA PHE A 425 -13.07 -2.41 -2.40
C PHE A 425 -14.17 -2.13 -1.37
N LEU A 426 -15.36 -2.71 -1.55
CA LEU A 426 -16.45 -2.61 -0.58
C LEU A 426 -16.07 -3.18 0.79
N ASP A 427 -15.29 -4.27 0.82
CA ASP A 427 -14.85 -4.91 2.07
C ASP A 427 -13.85 -3.98 2.81
N VAL A 428 -12.97 -3.28 2.08
CA VAL A 428 -12.09 -2.22 2.65
C VAL A 428 -12.90 -1.08 3.26
N VAL A 429 -13.98 -0.64 2.61
CA VAL A 429 -14.86 0.41 3.14
C VAL A 429 -15.57 -0.06 4.41
N ALA A 430 -15.96 -1.32 4.49
CA ALA A 430 -16.55 -1.92 5.70
C ALA A 430 -15.55 -1.93 6.87
N ASP A 431 -14.31 -2.36 6.63
CA ASP A 431 -13.24 -2.32 7.65
C ASP A 431 -13.00 -0.89 8.16
N MET A 432 -12.97 0.09 7.25
CA MET A 432 -12.80 1.50 7.59
C MET A 432 -13.99 2.05 8.39
N LEU A 433 -15.21 1.62 8.07
CA LEU A 433 -16.42 2.00 8.80
C LEU A 433 -16.39 1.45 10.24
N GLU A 434 -15.87 0.24 10.44
CA GLU A 434 -15.68 -0.36 11.76
C GLU A 434 -14.60 0.36 12.58
N ALA A 435 -13.50 0.75 11.94
CA ALA A 435 -12.40 1.45 12.60
C ALA A 435 -12.72 2.91 12.95
N GLU A 436 -13.35 3.66 12.02
CA GLU A 436 -13.61 5.10 12.15
C GLU A 436 -15.04 5.48 11.73
N PRO A 437 -16.09 5.03 12.47
CA PRO A 437 -17.48 5.24 12.07
C PRO A 437 -17.85 6.73 11.97
N ALA A 438 -17.32 7.58 12.85
CA ALA A 438 -17.58 9.02 12.83
C ALA A 438 -17.10 9.71 11.55
N THR A 439 -16.04 9.19 10.91
CA THR A 439 -15.50 9.74 9.66
C THR A 439 -16.22 9.18 8.44
N VAL A 440 -16.54 7.88 8.44
CA VAL A 440 -17.05 7.18 7.26
C VAL A 440 -18.56 7.34 7.08
N LEU A 441 -19.34 7.37 8.16
CA LEU A 441 -20.81 7.46 8.07
C LEU A 441 -21.32 8.68 7.28
N PRO A 442 -20.83 9.92 7.52
CA PRO A 442 -21.29 11.08 6.74
C PRO A 442 -20.94 10.95 5.25
N LEU A 443 -19.80 10.33 4.93
CA LEU A 443 -19.36 10.11 3.55
C LEU A 443 -20.30 9.15 2.83
N LEU A 444 -20.70 8.05 3.47
CA LEU A 444 -21.66 7.08 2.91
C LEU A 444 -23.02 7.71 2.62
N CYS A 445 -23.54 8.58 3.49
CA CYS A 445 -24.76 9.34 3.20
C CYS A 445 -24.59 10.22 1.94
N GLY A 446 -23.41 10.82 1.75
CA GLY A 446 -23.06 11.58 0.55
C GLY A 446 -22.95 10.75 -0.74
N TRP A 447 -23.00 9.41 -0.66
CA TRP A 447 -22.97 8.52 -1.81
C TRP A 447 -24.36 8.21 -2.36
N PHE A 448 -25.45 8.61 -1.69
CA PHE A 448 -26.81 8.28 -2.13
C PHE A 448 -27.18 8.84 -3.51
N THR A 449 -26.48 9.87 -3.97
CA THR A 449 -26.63 10.45 -5.31
C THR A 449 -25.83 9.71 -6.40
N ASP A 450 -24.91 8.81 -6.02
CA ASP A 450 -24.06 8.08 -6.96
C ASP A 450 -24.79 6.89 -7.59
N ARG A 451 -25.20 7.06 -8.84
CA ARG A 451 -25.96 6.05 -9.58
C ARG A 451 -25.09 5.18 -10.49
N ARG A 452 -23.76 5.27 -10.38
CA ARG A 452 -22.86 4.41 -11.17
C ARG A 452 -23.14 2.94 -10.83
N PRO A 453 -23.33 2.08 -11.85
CA PRO A 453 -23.70 0.69 -11.63
C PRO A 453 -22.49 -0.14 -11.19
N LEU A 454 -22.73 -1.17 -10.37
CA LEU A 454 -21.73 -2.17 -9.97
C LEU A 454 -21.80 -3.41 -10.88
N ALA A 455 -20.77 -4.25 -10.88
CA ALA A 455 -20.81 -5.52 -11.60
C ALA A 455 -21.93 -6.44 -11.06
N ASP A 456 -22.64 -7.13 -11.96
CA ASP A 456 -23.77 -8.00 -11.61
C ASP A 456 -23.65 -9.35 -12.33
N ARG A 457 -23.67 -10.44 -11.55
CA ARG A 457 -23.55 -11.83 -12.02
C ARG A 457 -24.67 -12.27 -12.94
N HIS A 458 -25.85 -11.67 -12.83
CA HIS A 458 -27.07 -12.23 -13.42
C HIS A 458 -27.30 -11.86 -14.88
N ARG A 459 -26.33 -11.20 -15.53
CA ARG A 459 -26.48 -10.75 -16.92
C ARG A 459 -25.55 -11.44 -17.93
N ASP A 460 -24.46 -12.07 -17.48
CA ASP A 460 -23.39 -12.55 -18.38
C ASP A 460 -23.60 -13.95 -18.99
N GLY A 461 -24.75 -14.60 -18.79
CA GLY A 461 -25.03 -15.82 -19.53
C GLY A 461 -26.07 -16.74 -18.94
N ARG A 462 -27.34 -16.41 -19.14
CA ARG A 462 -28.45 -17.32 -19.49
C ARG A 462 -29.75 -16.55 -19.28
N GLU A 463 -30.52 -16.41 -20.36
CA GLU A 463 -31.94 -16.08 -20.32
C GLU A 463 -32.69 -17.20 -19.60
N SER A 464 -32.57 -17.27 -18.28
CA SER A 464 -33.49 -18.09 -17.48
C SER A 464 -34.70 -17.23 -17.19
N GLY A 465 -35.78 -17.53 -17.91
CA GLY A 465 -37.06 -16.86 -17.77
C GLY A 465 -37.53 -16.80 -16.31
N ASP A 466 -38.14 -15.67 -15.99
CA ASP A 466 -39.03 -15.47 -14.84
C ASP A 466 -38.37 -15.45 -13.45
N VAL A 467 -37.30 -14.65 -13.30
CA VAL A 467 -36.84 -14.17 -11.98
C VAL A 467 -36.94 -12.66 -11.97
N CYS A 468 -37.58 -12.10 -10.92
CA CYS A 468 -37.73 -10.67 -10.69
C CYS A 468 -36.45 -9.91 -11.07
N ARG A 469 -36.52 -9.06 -12.09
CA ARG A 469 -35.41 -8.14 -12.45
C ARG A 469 -35.21 -7.17 -11.31
N LEU A 470 -34.39 -7.54 -10.33
CA LEU A 470 -33.92 -6.61 -9.33
C LEU A 470 -33.14 -5.50 -10.06
N PRO A 471 -33.28 -4.23 -9.64
CA PRO A 471 -32.50 -3.15 -10.19
C PRO A 471 -31.00 -3.45 -10.03
N ARG A 472 -30.20 -3.15 -11.07
CA ARG A 472 -28.74 -3.33 -11.00
C ARG A 472 -28.19 -2.59 -9.78
N PRO A 473 -27.36 -3.23 -8.93
CA PRO A 473 -26.78 -2.56 -7.79
C PRO A 473 -25.97 -1.34 -8.25
N THR A 474 -26.06 -0.26 -7.49
CA THR A 474 -25.30 0.98 -7.68
C THR A 474 -24.46 1.30 -6.46
N VAL A 475 -23.51 2.22 -6.60
CA VAL A 475 -22.74 2.80 -5.48
C VAL A 475 -23.67 3.28 -4.36
N ALA A 476 -24.75 4.00 -4.69
CA ALA A 476 -25.75 4.44 -3.71
C ALA A 476 -26.43 3.28 -2.97
N SER A 477 -26.76 2.18 -3.67
CA SER A 477 -27.37 1.01 -3.02
C SER A 477 -26.36 0.25 -2.14
N ALA A 478 -25.08 0.22 -2.53
CA ALA A 478 -24.02 -0.36 -1.69
C ALA A 478 -23.79 0.44 -0.42
N ALA A 479 -23.82 1.79 -0.50
CA ALA A 479 -23.78 2.65 0.67
C ALA A 479 -24.96 2.38 1.63
N GLN A 480 -26.18 2.29 1.10
CA GLN A 480 -27.38 1.95 1.88
C GLN A 480 -27.25 0.56 2.54
N ALA A 481 -26.72 -0.43 1.81
CA ALA A 481 -26.49 -1.77 2.34
C ALA A 481 -25.42 -1.81 3.44
N LEU A 482 -24.31 -1.06 3.31
CA LEU A 482 -23.29 -0.92 4.36
C LEU A 482 -23.87 -0.29 5.62
N LEU A 483 -24.62 0.81 5.47
CA LEU A 483 -25.26 1.49 6.61
C LEU A 483 -26.26 0.57 7.32
N TYR A 484 -27.05 -0.21 6.58
CA TYR A 484 -27.97 -1.19 7.16
C TYR A 484 -27.24 -2.34 7.85
N THR A 485 -26.20 -2.90 7.21
CA THR A 485 -25.44 -4.04 7.73
C THR A 485 -24.69 -3.68 9.01
N HIS A 486 -24.03 -2.53 9.04
CA HIS A 486 -23.25 -2.04 10.17
C HIS A 486 -24.03 -1.07 11.08
N ARG A 487 -25.38 -1.05 10.99
CA ARG A 487 -26.26 -0.11 11.72
C ARG A 487 -26.02 -0.05 13.22
N ARG A 488 -25.51 -1.12 13.83
CA ARG A 488 -25.30 -1.22 15.28
C ARG A 488 -24.04 -0.51 15.79
N LEU A 489 -23.10 -0.13 14.91
CA LEU A 489 -21.85 0.52 15.32
C LEU A 489 -22.08 1.89 15.97
N ALA A 490 -22.93 2.72 15.35
CA ALA A 490 -23.23 4.07 15.82
C ALA A 490 -24.65 4.50 15.44
N LEU A 491 -25.64 3.66 15.77
CA LEU A 491 -27.04 3.80 15.33
C LEU A 491 -27.61 5.21 15.56
N ASP A 492 -27.35 5.80 16.73
CA ASP A 492 -27.83 7.13 17.07
C ASP A 492 -27.25 8.23 16.15
N THR A 493 -25.98 8.12 15.78
CA THR A 493 -25.32 9.00 14.81
C THR A 493 -25.81 8.74 13.39
N THR A 494 -26.02 7.47 13.02
CA THR A 494 -26.58 7.11 11.72
C THR A 494 -27.96 7.71 11.53
N LEU A 495 -28.86 7.61 12.51
CA LEU A 495 -30.19 8.22 12.43
C LEU A 495 -30.11 9.74 12.23
N ASP A 496 -29.27 10.43 13.00
CA ASP A 496 -29.06 11.88 12.84
C ASP A 496 -28.56 12.24 11.43
N LEU A 497 -27.58 11.49 10.90
CA LEU A 497 -27.02 11.72 9.57
C LEU A 497 -27.99 11.40 8.43
N LEU A 498 -28.83 10.37 8.58
CA LEU A 498 -29.85 10.03 7.58
C LEU A 498 -30.89 11.14 7.47
N THR A 499 -31.33 11.68 8.61
CA THR A 499 -32.25 12.83 8.65
C THR A 499 -31.62 14.06 8.00
N ASP A 500 -30.36 14.36 8.31
CA ASP A 500 -29.65 15.51 7.73
C ASP A 500 -29.38 15.34 6.21
N ALA A 501 -29.32 14.11 5.70
CA ALA A 501 -29.08 13.83 4.28
C ALA A 501 -30.26 14.19 3.36
N CYS A 502 -31.50 14.21 3.89
CA CYS A 502 -32.73 14.55 3.16
C CYS A 502 -32.83 13.89 1.77
N HIS A 503 -32.58 12.58 1.72
CA HIS A 503 -32.52 11.81 0.47
C HIS A 503 -33.51 10.63 0.52
N PRO A 504 -34.21 10.27 -0.59
CA PRO A 504 -35.19 9.18 -0.59
C PRO A 504 -34.67 7.84 -0.04
N ARG A 505 -33.41 7.49 -0.35
CA ARG A 505 -32.74 6.30 0.23
C ARG A 505 -32.53 6.37 1.74
N ALA A 506 -32.32 7.58 2.26
CA ALA A 506 -32.21 7.79 3.70
C ALA A 506 -33.58 7.59 4.36
N ASP A 507 -34.66 8.07 3.73
CA ASP A 507 -36.03 7.88 4.21
C ASP A 507 -36.45 6.41 4.19
N GLU A 508 -36.09 5.67 3.13
CA GLU A 508 -36.27 4.20 3.07
C GLU A 508 -35.58 3.52 4.26
N LEU A 509 -34.30 3.82 4.49
CA LEU A 509 -33.53 3.22 5.57
C LEU A 509 -34.05 3.65 6.96
N LEU A 510 -34.46 4.90 7.14
CA LEU A 510 -35.12 5.36 8.37
C LEU A 510 -36.44 4.61 8.61
N GLY A 511 -37.21 4.34 7.55
CA GLY A 511 -38.44 3.54 7.61
C GLY A 511 -38.20 2.10 8.06
N ASP A 512 -37.14 1.47 7.55
CA ASP A 512 -36.71 0.11 7.92
C ASP A 512 -36.20 0.07 9.37
N LEU A 513 -35.32 1.02 9.74
CA LEU A 513 -34.79 1.14 11.11
C LEU A 513 -35.89 1.43 12.13
N ALA A 514 -36.92 2.18 11.74
CA ALA A 514 -38.10 2.41 12.57
C ALA A 514 -38.88 1.12 12.88
N GLN A 515 -38.78 0.08 12.04
CA GLN A 515 -39.41 -1.22 12.26
C GLN A 515 -38.54 -2.12 13.13
N GLU A 516 -37.24 -2.17 12.84
CA GLU A 516 -36.31 -3.09 13.48
C GLU A 516 -35.79 -2.61 14.83
N GLU A 517 -35.55 -1.30 14.98
CA GLU A 517 -34.87 -0.69 16.14
C GLU A 517 -35.72 0.44 16.76
N PRO A 518 -36.97 0.16 17.20
CA PRO A 518 -37.93 1.20 17.63
C PRO A 518 -37.44 2.00 18.85
N ALA A 519 -36.72 1.37 19.77
CA ALA A 519 -36.17 2.04 20.94
C ALA A 519 -35.15 3.12 20.54
N ALA A 520 -34.30 2.86 19.55
CA ALA A 520 -33.34 3.84 19.05
C ALA A 520 -34.04 5.04 18.38
N LEU A 521 -35.08 4.77 17.59
CA LEU A 521 -35.85 5.85 16.97
C LEU A 521 -36.60 6.71 18.00
N CYS A 522 -37.14 6.14 19.08
CA CYS A 522 -37.74 6.90 20.17
C CYS A 522 -36.72 7.87 20.82
N ARG A 523 -35.47 7.42 21.02
CA ARG A 523 -34.38 8.31 21.49
C ARG A 523 -34.06 9.41 20.49
N ALA A 524 -34.02 9.07 19.20
CA ALA A 524 -33.74 10.03 18.14
C ALA A 524 -34.82 11.11 18.06
N VAL A 525 -36.11 10.75 18.09
CA VAL A 525 -37.24 11.69 18.11
C VAL A 525 -37.14 12.66 19.29
N GLU A 526 -36.84 12.16 20.49
CA GLU A 526 -36.65 12.98 21.68
C GLU A 526 -35.49 13.98 21.50
N ARG A 527 -34.35 13.54 20.94
CA ARG A 527 -33.21 14.42 20.65
C ARG A 527 -33.54 15.46 19.60
N TRP A 528 -34.12 15.04 18.48
CA TRP A 528 -34.44 15.87 17.32
C TRP A 528 -35.45 16.97 17.67
N ALA A 529 -36.47 16.66 18.46
CA ALA A 529 -37.46 17.64 18.92
C ALA A 529 -36.87 18.77 19.78
N ARG A 530 -35.73 18.53 20.43
CA ARG A 530 -35.04 19.52 21.29
C ARG A 530 -34.00 20.34 20.56
N GLN A 531 -33.56 19.92 19.39
CA GLN A 531 -32.52 20.60 18.63
C GLN A 531 -33.11 21.78 17.86
N GLU A 532 -32.34 22.86 17.69
CA GLU A 532 -32.76 24.07 16.95
C GLU A 532 -32.71 23.87 15.41
N SER A 533 -32.66 22.63 14.92
CA SER A 533 -32.67 22.32 13.50
C SER A 533 -34.10 22.05 13.02
N ALA A 534 -34.60 22.89 12.11
CA ALA A 534 -35.94 22.73 11.54
C ALA A 534 -36.15 21.35 10.88
N LEU A 535 -35.13 20.84 10.17
CA LEU A 535 -35.18 19.51 9.54
C LEU A 535 -35.40 18.40 10.58
N ARG A 536 -34.68 18.47 11.71
CA ARG A 536 -34.80 17.49 12.78
C ARG A 536 -36.14 17.60 13.51
N GLN A 537 -36.64 18.82 13.71
CA GLN A 537 -37.98 19.04 14.28
C GLN A 537 -39.09 18.48 13.38
N ILE A 538 -38.99 18.64 12.06
CA ILE A 538 -39.89 18.01 11.07
C ILE A 538 -39.82 16.48 11.17
N ALA A 539 -38.62 15.91 11.18
CA ALA A 539 -38.43 14.47 11.32
C ALA A 539 -39.01 13.93 12.64
N ALA A 540 -38.83 14.65 13.75
CA ALA A 540 -39.44 14.30 15.03
C ALA A 540 -40.97 14.27 14.96
N ALA A 541 -41.58 15.25 14.29
CA ALA A 541 -43.02 15.32 14.08
C ALA A 541 -43.55 14.23 13.13
N GLU A 542 -42.74 13.77 12.17
CA GLU A 542 -43.11 12.69 11.26
C GLU A 542 -42.99 11.30 11.94
N TYR A 543 -41.85 11.01 12.56
CA TYR A 543 -41.55 9.69 13.12
C TYR A 543 -42.14 9.48 14.51
N GLY A 544 -42.35 10.54 15.30
CA GLY A 544 -42.91 10.46 16.65
C GLY A 544 -44.26 9.71 16.70
N PRO A 545 -45.29 10.13 15.93
CA PRO A 545 -46.58 9.44 15.88
C PRO A 545 -46.46 7.98 15.40
N ARG A 546 -45.55 7.70 14.44
CA ARG A 546 -45.30 6.33 13.96
C ARG A 546 -44.72 5.43 15.06
N MET A 547 -43.96 6.01 15.99
CA MET A 547 -43.34 5.27 17.10
C MET A 547 -44.26 4.97 18.26
N VAL A 548 -45.38 5.67 18.43
CA VAL A 548 -46.36 5.37 19.49
C VAL A 548 -46.84 3.92 19.43
N ALA A 549 -47.18 3.45 18.22
CA ALA A 549 -47.63 2.08 18.00
C ALA A 549 -46.50 1.04 18.16
N ARG A 550 -45.24 1.47 18.15
CA ARG A 550 -44.05 0.60 18.21
C ARG A 550 -43.27 0.69 19.52
N ALA A 551 -43.64 1.61 20.41
CA ALA A 551 -43.05 1.76 21.73
C ALA A 551 -43.40 0.55 22.63
N ARG A 552 -42.38 -0.21 23.02
CA ARG A 552 -42.56 -1.45 23.79
C ARG A 552 -42.36 -1.23 25.28
N THR A 553 -41.45 -0.34 25.65
CA THR A 553 -41.07 -0.10 27.05
C THR A 553 -41.64 1.22 27.56
N ASP A 554 -41.69 1.37 28.89
CA ASP A 554 -42.09 2.64 29.51
C ASP A 554 -41.06 3.75 29.27
N ASP A 555 -39.77 3.40 29.10
CA ASP A 555 -38.73 4.36 28.71
C ASP A 555 -39.01 4.93 27.31
N ASP A 556 -39.38 4.07 26.34
CA ASP A 556 -39.73 4.52 24.98
C ASP A 556 -40.90 5.52 25.02
N ARG A 557 -41.96 5.21 25.78
CA ARG A 557 -43.13 6.09 25.93
C ARG A 557 -42.76 7.42 26.57
N LEU A 558 -41.94 7.39 27.62
CA LEU A 558 -41.47 8.61 28.31
C LEU A 558 -40.62 9.50 27.39
N ARG A 559 -39.80 8.90 26.51
CA ARG A 559 -39.01 9.66 25.52
C ARG A 559 -39.90 10.32 24.48
N LEU A 560 -40.94 9.63 24.00
CA LEU A 560 -41.92 10.20 23.08
C LEU A 560 -42.69 11.35 23.75
N GLU A 561 -43.16 11.18 24.99
CA GLU A 561 -43.82 12.25 25.75
C GLU A 561 -42.92 13.49 25.88
N ARG A 562 -41.65 13.29 26.22
CA ARG A 562 -40.67 14.37 26.31
C ARG A 562 -40.40 15.05 24.96
N GLY A 563 -40.40 14.29 23.86
CA GLY A 563 -40.29 14.81 22.50
C GLY A 563 -41.50 15.65 22.11
N ALA A 564 -42.72 15.17 22.38
CA ALA A 564 -43.96 15.90 22.16
C ALA A 564 -43.99 17.23 22.92
N GLN A 565 -43.59 17.23 24.19
CA GLN A 565 -43.46 18.44 24.99
C GLN A 565 -42.43 19.42 24.43
N ALA A 566 -41.34 18.94 23.82
CA ALA A 566 -40.35 19.80 23.18
C ALA A 566 -40.91 20.44 21.89
N LEU A 567 -41.64 19.67 21.07
CA LEU A 567 -42.29 20.18 19.86
C LEU A 567 -43.32 21.28 20.16
N LEU A 568 -44.11 21.12 21.23
CA LEU A 568 -45.09 22.13 21.67
C LEU A 568 -44.46 23.46 22.12
N ARG A 569 -43.17 23.48 22.45
CA ARG A 569 -42.44 24.70 22.86
C ARG A 569 -41.87 25.47 21.67
N ILE A 570 -41.91 24.94 20.45
CA ILE A 570 -41.33 25.58 19.27
C ILE A 570 -42.22 26.76 18.84
N PRO A 571 -41.69 28.00 18.77
CA PRO A 571 -42.46 29.17 18.33
C PRO A 571 -42.57 29.20 16.79
N GLY A 572 -43.78 29.14 16.23
CA GLY A 572 -44.03 29.13 14.77
C GLY A 572 -45.43 28.65 14.41
N ASP A 573 -45.76 28.54 13.11
CA ASP A 573 -47.11 28.13 12.64
C ASP A 573 -47.50 26.75 13.23
N PRO A 574 -48.44 26.67 14.19
CA PRO A 574 -48.50 25.56 15.16
C PRO A 574 -49.08 24.26 14.64
N SER A 575 -49.67 24.22 13.44
CA SER A 575 -50.62 23.14 13.11
C SER A 575 -49.94 21.77 12.98
N ALA A 576 -48.80 21.68 12.31
CA ALA A 576 -48.13 20.40 12.06
C ALA A 576 -47.46 19.84 13.32
N TYR A 577 -46.71 20.68 14.06
CA TYR A 577 -46.02 20.25 15.28
C TYR A 577 -46.99 19.93 16.42
N ALA A 578 -48.06 20.73 16.59
CA ALA A 578 -49.07 20.45 17.62
C ALA A 578 -49.86 19.18 17.31
N THR A 579 -50.20 18.93 16.03
CA THR A 579 -50.91 17.70 15.63
C THR A 579 -50.04 16.47 15.89
N ALA A 580 -48.76 16.52 15.53
CA ALA A 580 -47.83 15.43 15.82
C ALA A 580 -47.67 15.21 17.33
N ALA A 581 -47.51 16.28 18.11
CA ALA A 581 -47.37 16.18 19.57
C ALA A 581 -48.62 15.67 20.29
N LEU A 582 -49.82 15.85 19.72
CA LEU A 582 -51.07 15.28 20.26
C LEU A 582 -51.26 13.80 19.89
N ALA A 583 -50.68 13.38 18.76
CA ALA A 583 -50.72 11.98 18.33
C ALA A 583 -49.68 11.11 19.04
N MET A 584 -48.59 11.74 19.51
CA MET A 584 -47.55 11.18 20.37
C MET A 584 -48.02 11.04 21.81
#